data_AF-A0A933XNY0-F1
#
_entry.id   AF-A0A933XNY0-F1
#
_cell.length_a   1.000
_cell.length_b   1.000
_cell.length_c   1.000
_cell.angle_alpha   90.00
_cell.angle_beta   90.00
_cell.angle_gamma   90.00
#
_symmetry.space_group_name_H-M   'P 1'
#
loop_
_entity.id
_entity.type
_entity.pdbx_description
1 polymer ?
#
loop_
_entity_poly.entity_id
_entity_poly.type
_entity_poly.pdbx_seq_one_letter_code
_entity_poly.pdbx_strand_id
1 'polypeptide(L)' 'MERVTRCITKTLTLKSNDKESAPARPGERKCLGLSFTFNRQPKRRIAPKAVERFKKRVRE' A
#
# COMPACT_ATOMS: atom_id res chain seq x y z
N MET A 1 -2.25 7.34 14.37
CA MET A 1 -3.21 6.41 13.74
C MET A 1 -4.44 6.12 14.61
N GLU A 2 -4.33 6.18 15.94
CA GLU A 2 -5.41 5.78 16.87
C GLU A 2 -6.77 6.45 16.63
N ARG A 3 -6.82 7.73 16.25
CA ARG A 3 -8.09 8.41 15.94
C ARG A 3 -8.80 7.83 14.72
N VAL A 4 -8.05 7.48 13.67
CA VAL A 4 -8.58 6.92 12.43
C VAL A 4 -9.03 5.48 12.65
N THR A 5 -8.19 4.67 13.30
CA THR A 5 -8.54 3.29 13.67
C THR A 5 -9.77 3.25 14.57
N ARG A 6 -9.87 4.16 15.55
CA ARG A 6 -11.03 4.25 16.46
C ARG A 6 -12.31 4.69 15.75
N CYS A 7 -12.26 5.60 14.79
CA CYS A 7 -13.44 5.91 13.97
C CYS A 7 -13.89 4.66 13.21
N ILE A 8 -12.98 4.02 12.47
CA ILE A 8 -13.34 2.88 11.61
C ILE A 8 -13.92 1.70 12.43
N THR A 9 -13.36 1.42 13.62
CA THR A 9 -13.87 0.35 14.47
C THR A 9 -15.15 0.71 15.23
N LYS A 10 -15.31 1.97 15.68
CA LYS A 10 -16.47 2.37 16.51
C LYS A 10 -17.68 2.85 15.71
N THR A 11 -17.49 3.57 14.60
CA THR A 11 -18.62 4.14 13.82
C THR A 11 -19.00 3.27 12.64
N LEU A 12 -18.02 2.65 11.98
CA LEU A 12 -18.26 1.82 10.79
C LEU A 12 -18.27 0.32 11.10
N THR A 13 -17.91 -0.08 12.33
CA THR A 13 -17.81 -1.50 12.75
C THR A 13 -16.92 -2.36 11.84
N LEU A 14 -15.93 -1.73 11.20
CA LEU A 14 -14.99 -2.41 10.31
C LEU A 14 -13.72 -2.80 11.06
N LYS A 15 -13.15 -3.97 10.73
CA LYS A 15 -11.90 -4.46 11.31
C LYS A 15 -10.70 -3.86 10.58
N SER A 16 -9.81 -3.19 11.33
CA SER A 16 -8.52 -2.75 10.81
C SER A 16 -7.63 -3.96 10.49
N ASN A 17 -6.96 -3.93 9.34
CA ASN A 17 -5.89 -4.87 9.02
C ASN A 17 -4.54 -4.24 9.38
N ASP A 18 -4.16 -4.32 10.66
CA ASP A 18 -2.98 -3.62 11.18
C ASP A 18 -1.67 -4.05 10.52
N LYS A 19 -1.61 -5.29 10.00
CA LYS A 19 -0.46 -5.79 9.21
C LYS A 19 -0.27 -5.03 7.90
N GLU A 20 -1.37 -4.59 7.28
CA GLU A 20 -1.36 -3.87 6.01
C GLU A 20 -1.38 -2.35 6.20
N SER A 21 -1.96 -1.87 7.31
CA SER A 21 -2.10 -0.44 7.65
C SER A 21 -0.90 0.16 8.42
N ALA A 22 0.14 -0.61 8.71
CA ALA A 22 1.28 -0.14 9.49
C ALA A 22 2.12 0.93 8.77
N PRO A 23 2.61 1.96 9.50
CA PRO A 23 3.48 2.99 8.94
C PRO A 23 4.78 2.37 8.44
N ALA A 24 5.16 2.69 7.21
CA ALA A 24 6.39 2.24 6.58
C ALA A 24 6.84 3.28 5.54
N ARG A 25 8.07 3.15 5.02
CA ARG A 25 8.58 4.12 4.06
C ARG A 25 7.80 4.03 2.73
N PRO A 26 7.60 5.14 2.01
CA PRO A 26 6.83 5.15 0.75
C PRO A 26 7.34 4.19 -0.34
N GLY A 27 8.64 3.85 -0.31
CA GLY A 27 9.24 2.88 -1.23
C GLY A 27 9.10 1.42 -0.82
N GLU A 28 8.77 1.14 0.43
CA GLU A 28 8.60 -0.21 0.97
C GLU A 28 7.16 -0.71 0.82
N ARG A 29 6.20 0.20 0.52
CA ARG A 29 4.78 -0.12 0.37
C ARG A 29 4.30 0.05 -1.06
N LYS A 30 3.26 -0.72 -1.38
CA LYS A 30 2.47 -0.58 -2.61
C LYS A 30 1.18 0.18 -2.28
N CYS A 31 0.79 1.12 -3.13
CA CYS A 31 -0.53 1.75 -3.12
C CYS A 31 -1.12 1.59 -4.52
N LEU A 32 -2.24 0.87 -4.65
CA LEU A 32 -2.94 0.65 -5.94
C LEU A 32 -2.02 0.16 -7.09
N GLY A 33 -1.02 -0.68 -6.78
CA GLY A 33 -0.07 -1.20 -7.77
C GLY A 33 1.15 -0.31 -8.05
N LEU A 34 1.27 0.82 -7.35
CA LEU A 34 2.35 1.78 -7.47
C LEU A 34 3.19 1.82 -6.18
N SER A 35 4.42 2.30 -6.28
CA SER A 35 5.30 2.61 -5.15
C SER A 35 6.00 3.95 -5.42
N PHE A 36 6.65 4.52 -4.41
CA PHE A 36 7.25 5.85 -4.50
C PHE A 36 8.73 5.84 -4.11
N THR A 37 9.56 6.63 -4.79
CA THR A 37 10.96 6.80 -4.37
C THR A 37 11.09 7.72 -3.17
N PHE A 38 12.04 7.45 -2.28
CA PHE A 38 12.39 8.32 -1.16
C PHE A 38 13.29 9.49 -1.61
N ASN A 39 12.79 10.37 -2.48
CA ASN A 39 13.49 11.58 -2.92
C ASN A 39 12.66 12.82 -2.58
N ARG A 40 13.31 13.99 -2.49
CA ARG A 40 12.65 15.29 -2.25
C ARG A 40 11.49 15.56 -3.21
N GLN A 41 11.59 15.03 -4.44
CA GLN A 41 10.46 14.86 -5.36
C GLN A 41 10.23 13.35 -5.56
N PRO A 42 9.19 12.76 -4.95
CA PRO A 42 8.93 11.32 -5.06
C PRO A 42 8.48 10.99 -6.49
N LYS A 43 9.25 10.17 -7.20
CA LYS A 43 8.86 9.63 -8.51
C LYS A 43 7.97 8.40 -8.32
N ARG A 44 6.93 8.31 -9.15
CA ARG A 44 6.00 7.17 -9.19
C ARG A 44 6.69 5.97 -9.86
N ARG A 45 6.70 4.82 -9.20
CA ARG A 45 7.22 3.54 -9.72
C ARG A 45 6.12 2.49 -9.73
N ILE A 46 6.24 1.50 -10.60
CA ILE A 46 5.37 0.31 -10.57
C ILE A 46 5.83 -0.57 -9.40
N ALA A 47 4.89 -1.02 -8.55
CA ALA A 47 5.22 -1.89 -7.44
C ALA A 47 5.75 -3.24 -7.97
N PRO A 48 6.79 -3.85 -7.35
CA PRO A 48 7.36 -5.12 -7.80
C PRO A 48 6.31 -6.23 -7.97
N LYS A 49 5.36 -6.33 -7.04
CA LYS A 49 4.23 -7.29 -7.11
C LYS A 49 3.33 -7.10 -8.33
N ALA A 50 3.17 -5.88 -8.84
CA ALA A 50 2.40 -5.62 -10.05
C ALA A 50 3.16 -6.06 -11.31
N VAL A 51 4.49 -5.87 -11.33
CA VAL A 51 5.36 -6.38 -12.39
C VAL A 51 5.34 -7.91 -12.46
N GLU A 52 5.41 -8.59 -11.31
CA GLU A 52 5.30 -10.06 -11.25
C GLU A 52 3.97 -10.56 -11.80
N ARG A 53 2.84 -9.94 -11.39
CA ARG A 53 1.51 -10.28 -11.91
C ARG A 53 1.42 -10.07 -13.43
N PHE A 54 1.99 -8.97 -13.92
CA PHE A 54 2.02 -8.69 -15.35
C PHE A 54 2.84 -9.74 -16.11
N LYS A 55 4.03 -10.09 -15.62
CA LYS A 55 4.87 -11.16 -16.20
C LYS A 55 4.17 -12.52 -16.20
N LYS A 56 3.42 -12.85 -15.15
CA LYS A 56 2.64 -14.09 -15.10
C LYS A 56 1.55 -14.12 -16.18
N ARG A 57 0.80 -13.02 -16.35
CA ARG A 57 -0.28 -12.92 -17.34
C ARG A 57 0.20 -12.94 -18.80
N VAL A 58 1.39 -12.40 -19.08
CA VAL A 58 1.98 -12.43 -20.44
C VAL A 58 2.51 -13.82 -20.82
N ARG A 59 2.71 -14.69 -19.83
CA ARG A 59 3.23 -16.06 -20.04
C ARG A 59 2.13 -17.10 -20.24
N GLU A 60 0.88 -16.71 -20.00
CA GLU A 60 -0.33 -17.45 -20.40
C GLU A 60 -0.64 -17.13 -21.87
#